data_AF-Q6B7G2-F1
#
_entry.id   AF-Q6B7G2-F1
#
_cell.length_a   1.000
_cell.length_b   1.000
_cell.length_c   1.000
_cell.angle_alpha   90.00
_cell.angle_beta   90.00
_cell.angle_gamma   90.00
#
_symmetry.space_group_name_H-M   'P 1'
#
loop_
_entity.id
_entity.type
_entity.pdbx_description
1 polymer ?
#
loop_
_entity_poly.entity_id
_entity_poly.type
_entity_poly.pdbx_seq_one_letter_code
_entity_poly.pdbx_strand_id
1 'polypeptide(L)'
;AVGISRINVATYLSVSGTGKKAISELVAQVGDLLNGRPANVQVYPQQIAFNALPHIDQFEDNGYTREEMKMVWETRKIMEDDSIMVNPTAVRVPVIYGHSEAVHLELKKPLTADDARALLAKAPGVTVVDNLSKASYPTAIKNAVGHDDVFVGRIRQ
;
A
#
# COMPACT_ATOMS: atom_id res chain seq x y z
N ALA A 1 -11.52 -7.14 -18.31
CA ALA A 1 -11.65 -6.28 -19.51
C ALA A 1 -10.48 -6.44 -20.48
N VAL A 2 -9.23 -6.19 -20.06
CA VAL A 2 -8.06 -6.17 -20.97
C VAL A 2 -6.90 -7.09 -20.58
N GLY A 3 -6.95 -7.70 -19.40
CA GLY A 3 -5.88 -8.56 -18.86
C GLY A 3 -4.69 -7.75 -18.33
N ILE A 4 -3.99 -8.30 -17.35
CA ILE A 4 -2.77 -7.71 -16.75
C ILE A 4 -1.60 -8.63 -17.09
N SER A 5 -0.50 -8.09 -17.59
CA SER A 5 0.74 -8.84 -17.81
C SER A 5 1.70 -8.67 -16.63
N ARG A 6 1.85 -7.44 -16.12
CA ARG A 6 2.79 -7.13 -15.04
C ARG A 6 2.25 -6.08 -14.09
N ILE A 7 2.60 -6.25 -12.81
CA ILE A 7 2.30 -5.34 -11.71
C ILE A 7 3.62 -4.94 -11.08
N ASN A 8 3.91 -3.64 -11.03
CA ASN A 8 4.87 -3.09 -10.07
C ASN A 8 4.09 -2.37 -9.00
N VAL A 9 4.40 -2.65 -7.74
CA VAL A 9 3.70 -2.03 -6.62
C VAL A 9 4.69 -1.65 -5.53
N ALA A 10 4.63 -0.40 -5.10
CA ALA A 10 5.31 0.06 -3.90
C ALA A 10 4.25 0.36 -2.84
N THR A 11 4.34 -0.30 -1.69
CA THR A 11 3.37 -0.14 -0.62
C THR A 11 3.84 0.89 0.40
N TYR A 12 2.86 1.50 1.05
CA TYR A 12 3.00 2.44 2.15
C TYR A 12 2.10 1.90 3.28
N LEU A 13 2.56 0.83 3.92
CA LEU A 13 1.77 0.10 4.92
C LEU A 13 1.82 0.83 6.26
N SER A 14 0.65 0.98 6.89
CA SER A 14 0.49 1.59 8.20
C SER A 14 0.96 0.67 9.32
N VAL A 15 1.32 1.22 10.49
CA VAL A 15 1.76 0.43 11.65
C VAL A 15 0.66 -0.46 12.23
N SER A 16 -0.61 -0.17 11.97
CA SER A 16 -1.73 -1.05 12.37
C SER A 16 -1.62 -2.47 11.84
N GLY A 17 -0.97 -2.70 10.69
CA GLY A 17 -0.76 -4.04 10.14
C GLY A 17 0.12 -4.93 11.03
N THR A 18 0.97 -4.34 11.87
CA THR A 18 1.77 -5.06 12.88
C THR A 18 1.00 -5.23 14.21
N GLY A 19 -0.10 -4.50 14.38
CA GLY A 19 -0.97 -4.59 15.55
C GLY A 19 -0.76 -3.49 16.60
N LYS A 20 -1.50 -3.59 17.71
CA LYS A 20 -1.65 -2.54 18.72
C LYS A 20 -0.32 -2.06 19.32
N LYS A 21 0.65 -2.96 19.53
CA LYS A 21 1.96 -2.59 20.09
C LYS A 21 2.73 -1.63 19.16
N ALA A 22 2.70 -1.87 17.85
CA ALA A 22 3.35 -0.99 16.88
C ALA A 22 2.68 0.39 16.78
N ILE A 23 1.35 0.44 16.94
CA ILE A 23 0.62 1.71 17.06
C ILE A 23 1.12 2.49 18.29
N SER A 24 1.16 1.83 19.46
CA SER A 24 1.65 2.45 20.69
C SER A 24 3.09 2.92 20.57
N GLU A 25 3.96 2.15 19.93
CA GLU A 25 5.35 2.52 19.68
C GLU A 25 5.48 3.76 18.80
N LEU A 26 4.77 3.83 17.66
CA LEU A 26 4.82 5.01 16.80
C LEU A 26 4.39 6.28 17.57
N VAL A 27 3.30 6.19 18.34
CA VAL A 27 2.79 7.32 19.14
C VAL A 27 3.82 7.74 20.20
N ALA A 28 4.42 6.78 20.91
CA ALA A 28 5.44 7.06 21.91
C ALA A 28 6.69 7.70 21.30
N GLN A 29 7.23 7.13 20.22
CA GLN A 29 8.40 7.66 19.54
C GLN A 29 8.18 9.08 19.02
N VAL A 30 7.01 9.37 18.42
CA VAL A 30 6.67 10.73 17.98
C VAL A 30 6.62 11.69 19.18
N GLY A 31 5.97 11.28 20.27
CA GLY A 31 5.90 12.08 21.50
C GLY A 31 7.27 12.37 22.10
N ASP A 32 8.16 11.39 22.17
CA ASP A 32 9.52 11.57 22.69
C ASP A 32 10.35 12.50 21.82
N LEU A 33 10.38 12.27 20.51
CA LEU A 33 11.16 13.07 19.57
C LEU A 33 10.71 14.54 19.55
N LEU A 34 9.39 14.81 19.57
CA LEU A 34 8.86 16.17 19.62
C LEU A 34 9.14 16.89 20.94
N ASN A 35 9.53 16.17 21.99
CA ASN A 35 9.94 16.72 23.28
C ASN A 35 11.47 16.64 23.51
N GLY A 36 12.25 16.42 22.45
CA GLY A 36 13.72 16.36 22.53
C GLY A 36 14.27 15.13 23.26
N ARG A 37 13.46 14.08 23.43
CA ARG A 37 13.87 12.79 23.99
C ARG A 37 14.19 11.80 22.86
N PRO A 38 15.12 10.85 23.07
CA PRO A 38 15.42 9.84 22.06
C PRO A 38 14.22 8.89 21.86
N ALA A 39 14.04 8.40 20.64
CA ALA A 39 13.04 7.38 20.34
C ALA A 39 13.40 6.03 20.97
N ASN A 40 12.42 5.38 21.59
CA ASN A 40 12.56 4.01 22.07
C ASN A 40 12.04 3.01 21.03
N VAL A 41 12.91 2.12 20.55
CA VAL A 41 12.61 1.13 19.50
C VAL A 41 12.42 -0.24 20.15
N GLN A 42 11.22 -0.84 20.04
CA GLN A 42 10.90 -2.11 20.73
C GLN A 42 10.27 -3.18 19.81
N VAL A 43 9.38 -2.78 18.91
CA VAL A 43 8.57 -3.65 18.06
C VAL A 43 9.22 -3.80 16.69
N TYR A 44 9.68 -2.69 16.11
CA TYR A 44 10.40 -2.71 14.85
C TYR A 44 11.91 -2.83 15.09
N PRO A 45 12.69 -3.31 14.11
CA PRO A 45 14.15 -3.36 14.23
C PRO A 45 14.79 -1.95 14.16
N GLN A 46 14.04 -0.93 13.75
CA GLN A 46 14.50 0.45 13.59
C GLN A 46 13.38 1.43 13.97
N GLN A 47 13.74 2.69 14.24
CA GLN A 47 12.79 3.76 14.52
C GLN A 47 11.79 3.92 13.36
N ILE A 48 10.50 3.93 13.69
CA ILE A 48 9.42 4.14 12.70
C ILE A 48 8.96 5.59 12.67
N ALA A 49 9.02 6.33 13.78
CA ALA A 49 8.67 7.74 13.79
C ALA A 49 9.54 8.54 12.81
N PHE A 50 8.88 9.29 11.92
CA PHE A 50 9.51 10.11 10.87
C PHE A 50 10.46 9.33 9.94
N ASN A 51 10.23 8.03 9.75
CA ASN A 51 11.08 7.16 8.95
C ASN A 51 10.26 6.20 8.06
N ALA A 52 10.90 5.60 7.06
CA ALA A 52 10.31 4.58 6.20
C ALA A 52 11.16 3.30 6.25
N LEU A 53 10.54 2.16 6.58
CA LEU A 53 11.24 0.88 6.77
C LEU A 53 10.93 -0.07 5.60
N PRO A 54 11.87 -0.34 4.68
CA PRO A 54 11.68 -1.27 3.56
C PRO A 54 11.86 -2.73 4.01
N HIS A 55 11.18 -3.12 5.08
CA HIS A 55 11.27 -4.43 5.70
C HIS A 55 9.96 -4.73 6.43
N ILE A 56 9.17 -5.64 5.87
CA ILE A 56 7.93 -6.13 6.46
C ILE A 56 7.91 -7.64 6.37
N ASP A 57 7.75 -8.29 7.53
CA ASP A 57 7.90 -9.75 7.67
C ASP A 57 9.35 -10.20 7.37
N GLN A 58 9.65 -11.48 7.52
CA GLN A 58 10.99 -12.03 7.33
C GLN A 58 11.51 -11.90 5.88
N PHE A 59 12.82 -11.84 5.68
CA PHE A 59 13.42 -12.01 4.35
C PHE A 59 13.36 -13.48 3.90
N GLU A 60 13.15 -13.68 2.60
CA GLU A 60 13.17 -14.96 1.91
C GLU A 60 14.51 -15.13 1.14
N ASP A 61 14.84 -16.35 0.71
CA ASP A 61 16.14 -16.66 0.07
C ASP A 61 16.43 -15.86 -1.22
N ASN A 62 15.37 -15.36 -1.87
CA ASN A 62 15.46 -14.57 -3.10
C ASN A 62 15.67 -13.06 -2.84
N GLY A 63 15.78 -12.64 -1.58
CA GLY A 63 16.00 -11.24 -1.18
C GLY A 63 14.74 -10.39 -1.02
N TYR A 64 13.56 -10.90 -1.40
CA TYR A 64 12.28 -10.26 -1.07
C TYR A 64 11.92 -10.56 0.39
N THR A 65 11.01 -9.77 0.96
CA THR A 65 10.35 -10.13 2.22
C THR A 65 9.16 -11.07 1.98
N ARG A 66 8.72 -11.74 3.03
CA ARG A 66 7.54 -12.61 2.97
C ARG A 66 6.27 -11.84 2.65
N GLU A 67 6.15 -10.59 3.10
CA GLU A 67 5.03 -9.71 2.71
C GLU A 67 5.01 -9.46 1.21
N GLU A 68 6.18 -9.17 0.62
CA GLU A 68 6.33 -9.00 -0.82
C GLU A 68 5.97 -10.29 -1.56
N MET A 69 6.45 -11.44 -1.11
CA MET A 69 6.14 -12.71 -1.75
C MET A 69 4.66 -13.13 -1.61
N LYS A 70 3.98 -12.80 -0.50
CA LYS A 70 2.53 -12.96 -0.37
C LYS A 70 1.79 -12.21 -1.48
N MET A 71 2.17 -10.97 -1.76
CA MET A 71 1.55 -10.20 -2.86
C MET A 71 1.71 -10.93 -4.21
N VAL A 72 2.84 -11.58 -4.46
CA VAL A 72 3.05 -12.38 -5.68
C VAL A 72 2.16 -13.63 -5.70
N TRP A 73 2.23 -14.45 -4.66
CA TRP A 73 1.56 -15.75 -4.61
C TRP A 73 0.03 -15.62 -4.52
N GLU A 74 -0.45 -14.72 -3.66
CA GLU A 74 -1.87 -14.51 -3.44
C GLU A 74 -2.54 -13.87 -4.66
N THR A 75 -1.87 -12.93 -5.34
CA THR A 75 -2.38 -12.36 -6.60
C THR A 75 -2.59 -13.45 -7.65
N ARG A 76 -1.57 -14.30 -7.88
CA ARG A 76 -1.67 -15.40 -8.87
C ARG A 76 -2.77 -16.39 -8.51
N LYS A 77 -2.87 -16.74 -7.23
CA LYS A 77 -3.88 -17.67 -6.73
C LYS A 77 -5.31 -17.13 -6.86
N ILE A 78 -5.55 -15.87 -6.46
CA ILE A 78 -6.87 -15.23 -6.51
C ILE A 78 -7.30 -14.96 -7.95
N MET A 79 -6.35 -14.55 -8.81
CA MET A 79 -6.63 -14.26 -10.22
C MET A 79 -6.62 -15.51 -11.11
N GLU A 80 -6.26 -16.67 -10.55
CA GLU A 80 -6.09 -17.94 -11.26
C GLU A 80 -5.21 -17.81 -12.52
N ASP A 81 -4.15 -17.00 -12.44
CA ASP A 81 -3.25 -16.69 -13.56
C ASP A 81 -1.79 -16.59 -13.09
N ASP A 82 -1.06 -17.71 -13.20
CA ASP A 82 0.37 -17.78 -12.88
C ASP A 82 1.26 -16.98 -13.84
N SER A 83 0.72 -16.56 -14.99
CA SER A 83 1.47 -15.74 -15.96
C SER A 83 1.60 -14.28 -15.54
N ILE A 84 0.83 -13.82 -14.54
CA ILE A 84 0.94 -12.45 -14.02
C ILE A 84 2.28 -12.30 -13.31
N MET A 85 3.07 -11.34 -13.77
CA MET A 85 4.33 -10.96 -13.15
C MET A 85 4.06 -9.89 -12.09
N VAL A 86 4.48 -10.13 -10.84
CA VAL A 86 4.29 -9.17 -9.74
C VAL A 86 5.67 -8.82 -9.18
N ASN A 87 5.95 -7.53 -9.06
CA ASN A 87 7.17 -6.97 -8.51
C ASN A 87 6.81 -5.98 -7.39
N PRO A 88 6.67 -6.47 -6.15
CA PRO A 88 6.32 -5.66 -5.00
C PRO A 88 7.55 -5.13 -4.25
N THR A 89 7.40 -3.96 -3.63
CA THR A 89 8.28 -3.47 -2.57
C THR A 89 7.43 -3.06 -1.38
N ALA A 90 7.67 -3.68 -0.22
CA ALA A 90 6.86 -3.47 0.97
C ALA A 90 7.53 -2.51 1.96
N VAL A 91 6.93 -1.33 2.18
CA VAL A 91 7.50 -0.31 3.07
C VAL A 91 6.55 0.05 4.19
N ARG A 92 7.03 0.00 5.43
CA ARG A 92 6.30 0.48 6.61
C ARG A 92 6.51 1.99 6.74
N VAL A 93 5.43 2.73 6.88
CA VAL A 93 5.44 4.19 7.01
C VAL A 93 4.78 4.64 8.32
N PRO A 94 5.02 5.88 8.82
CA PRO A 94 4.51 6.34 10.10
C PRO A 94 3.06 6.82 9.97
N VAL A 95 2.20 5.95 9.46
CA VAL A 95 0.75 6.12 9.36
C VAL A 95 0.12 5.14 10.33
N ILE A 96 -0.86 5.59 11.13
CA ILE A 96 -1.48 4.74 12.14
C ILE A 96 -2.37 3.67 11.47
N TYR A 97 -3.32 4.10 10.64
CA TYR A 97 -4.31 3.23 10.01
C TYR A 97 -4.44 3.52 8.51
N GLY A 98 -4.80 2.50 7.75
CA GLY A 98 -4.98 2.58 6.29
C GLY A 98 -3.68 2.35 5.54
N HIS A 99 -3.72 1.44 4.57
CA HIS A 99 -2.61 1.17 3.67
C HIS A 99 -2.75 2.04 2.41
N SER A 100 -1.64 2.29 1.73
CA SER A 100 -1.64 2.96 0.44
C SER A 100 -0.65 2.26 -0.48
N GLU A 101 -0.92 2.28 -1.77
CA GLU A 101 -0.11 1.57 -2.76
C GLU A 101 0.04 2.43 -4.01
N ALA A 102 1.27 2.56 -4.50
CA ALA A 102 1.53 3.08 -5.83
C ALA A 102 1.64 1.89 -6.78
N VAL A 103 0.64 1.71 -7.65
CA VAL A 103 0.54 0.57 -8.56
C VAL A 103 0.77 1.03 -10.00
N HIS A 104 1.69 0.36 -10.69
CA HIS A 104 1.90 0.50 -12.14
C HIS A 104 1.59 -0.84 -12.81
N LEU A 105 0.67 -0.81 -13.77
CA LEU A 105 0.20 -1.99 -14.49
C LEU A 105 0.68 -1.93 -15.94
N GLU A 106 1.17 -3.07 -16.43
CA GLU A 106 1.27 -3.36 -17.85
C GLU A 106 0.09 -4.26 -18.22
N LEU A 107 -0.63 -3.91 -19.28
CA LEU A 107 -1.90 -4.56 -19.66
C LEU A 107 -1.71 -5.41 -20.92
N LYS A 108 -2.45 -6.53 -21.02
CA LYS A 108 -2.38 -7.43 -22.20
C LYS A 108 -3.02 -6.78 -23.45
N LYS A 109 -3.92 -5.82 -23.27
CA LYS A 109 -4.49 -4.97 -24.33
C LYS A 109 -4.53 -3.51 -23.87
N PRO A 110 -4.42 -2.53 -24.79
CA PRO A 110 -4.54 -1.12 -24.45
C PRO A 110 -5.85 -0.79 -23.72
N LEU A 111 -5.78 0.13 -22.77
CA LEU A 111 -6.92 0.69 -22.04
C LEU A 111 -6.60 2.15 -21.72
N THR A 112 -7.52 3.05 -22.02
CA THR A 112 -7.33 4.47 -21.70
C THR A 112 -7.54 4.70 -20.19
N ALA A 113 -6.97 5.78 -19.65
CA ALA A 113 -7.20 6.15 -18.26
C ALA A 113 -8.68 6.46 -17.97
N ASP A 114 -9.41 6.98 -18.95
CA ASP A 114 -10.85 7.28 -18.85
C ASP A 114 -11.68 6.00 -18.78
N ASP A 115 -11.38 5.01 -19.63
CA ASP A 115 -12.02 3.70 -19.59
C ASP A 115 -11.71 2.97 -18.28
N ALA A 116 -10.46 3.05 -17.80
CA ALA A 116 -10.06 2.48 -16.52
C ALA A 116 -10.85 3.09 -15.36
N ARG A 117 -11.01 4.42 -15.32
CA ARG A 117 -11.85 5.11 -14.33
C ARG A 117 -13.31 4.64 -14.40
N ALA A 118 -13.88 4.55 -15.61
CA ALA A 118 -15.25 4.12 -15.79
C ALA A 118 -15.50 2.67 -15.39
N LEU A 119 -14.52 1.78 -15.59
CA LEU A 119 -14.57 0.40 -15.13
C LEU A 119 -14.48 0.30 -13.60
N LEU A 120 -13.52 1.00 -12.99
CA LEU A 120 -13.32 0.97 -11.54
C LEU A 120 -14.51 1.59 -10.78
N ALA A 121 -15.11 2.65 -11.31
CA ALA A 121 -16.30 3.28 -10.70
C ALA A 121 -17.54 2.38 -10.69
N LYS A 122 -17.53 1.29 -11.46
CA LYS A 122 -18.61 0.28 -11.49
C LYS A 122 -18.26 -0.97 -10.68
N ALA A 123 -17.02 -1.10 -10.21
CA ALA A 123 -16.58 -2.26 -9.47
C ALA A 123 -17.14 -2.22 -8.03
N PRO A 124 -17.77 -3.31 -7.54
CA PRO A 124 -18.28 -3.36 -6.17
C PRO A 124 -17.16 -3.16 -5.14
N GLY A 125 -17.43 -2.33 -4.12
CA GLY A 125 -16.46 -2.02 -3.06
C GLY A 125 -15.29 -1.13 -3.50
N VAL A 126 -15.36 -0.50 -4.68
CA VAL A 126 -14.35 0.44 -5.17
C VAL A 126 -14.96 1.82 -5.31
N THR A 127 -14.36 2.82 -4.65
CA THR A 127 -14.70 4.22 -4.81
C THR A 127 -13.58 4.97 -5.54
N VAL A 128 -13.90 5.56 -6.70
CA VAL A 128 -12.93 6.36 -7.47
C VAL A 128 -12.88 7.80 -6.94
N VAL A 129 -11.70 8.20 -6.46
CA VAL A 129 -11.39 9.58 -6.03
C VAL A 129 -10.26 10.09 -6.91
N ASP A 130 -10.60 10.62 -8.08
CA ASP A 130 -9.60 11.00 -9.09
C ASP A 130 -9.97 12.31 -9.81
N ASN A 131 -9.75 13.45 -9.14
CA ASN A 131 -9.87 14.76 -9.77
C ASN A 131 -8.61 15.58 -9.49
N LEU A 132 -7.61 15.42 -10.35
CA LEU A 132 -6.28 16.00 -10.18
C LEU A 132 -6.29 17.53 -10.22
N SER A 133 -7.16 18.14 -11.02
CA SER A 133 -7.32 19.60 -11.08
C SER A 133 -7.79 20.23 -9.76
N LYS A 134 -8.45 19.43 -8.90
CA LYS A 134 -8.92 19.83 -7.57
C LYS A 134 -8.09 19.21 -6.44
N ALA A 135 -6.92 18.65 -6.75
CA ALA A 135 -6.10 17.88 -5.81
C ALA A 135 -6.89 16.79 -5.04
N SER A 136 -7.82 16.14 -5.73
CA SER A 136 -8.64 15.06 -5.17
C SER A 136 -8.04 13.71 -5.55
N TYR A 137 -7.49 13.02 -4.56
CA TYR A 137 -6.92 11.67 -4.63
C TYR A 137 -7.13 10.97 -3.28
N PRO A 138 -7.12 9.62 -3.24
CA PRO A 138 -7.30 8.90 -1.99
C PRO A 138 -6.11 9.11 -1.05
N THR A 139 -6.41 9.22 0.23
CA THR A 139 -5.41 9.14 1.30
C THR A 139 -5.91 8.26 2.42
N ALA A 140 -4.99 7.61 3.14
CA ALA A 140 -5.32 6.71 4.24
C ALA A 140 -6.29 7.36 5.24
N ILE A 141 -5.95 8.56 5.74
CA ILE A 141 -6.72 9.25 6.79
C ILE A 141 -8.09 9.72 6.30
N LYS A 142 -8.14 10.41 5.14
CA LYS A 142 -9.38 11.07 4.70
C LYS A 142 -10.42 10.08 4.17
N ASN A 143 -9.96 9.01 3.52
CA ASN A 143 -10.85 8.13 2.76
C ASN A 143 -10.91 6.73 3.35
N ALA A 144 -9.77 6.07 3.57
CA ALA A 144 -9.75 4.65 3.89
C ALA A 144 -10.19 4.33 5.32
N VAL A 145 -9.78 5.14 6.31
CA VAL A 145 -10.10 4.85 7.71
C VAL A 145 -11.61 4.92 7.95
N GLY A 146 -12.16 3.84 8.51
CA GLY A 146 -13.58 3.75 8.90
C GLY A 146 -14.55 3.46 7.75
N HIS A 147 -14.04 3.13 6.57
CA HIS A 147 -14.85 2.78 5.40
C HIS A 147 -14.46 1.40 4.88
N ASP A 148 -15.44 0.67 4.35
CA ASP A 148 -15.24 -0.69 3.81
C ASP A 148 -14.70 -0.70 2.38
N ASP A 149 -14.85 0.43 1.66
CA ASP A 149 -14.44 0.56 0.27
C ASP A 149 -12.91 0.67 0.09
N VAL A 150 -12.43 0.17 -1.04
CA VAL A 150 -11.09 0.46 -1.57
C VAL A 150 -11.16 1.74 -2.42
N PHE A 151 -10.36 2.73 -2.07
CA PHE A 151 -10.33 4.01 -2.77
C PHE A 151 -9.20 4.07 -3.79
N VAL A 152 -9.54 4.40 -5.04
CA VAL A 152 -8.58 4.43 -6.15
C VAL A 152 -8.55 5.81 -6.80
N GLY A 153 -7.35 6.29 -7.12
CA GLY A 153 -7.15 7.56 -7.82
C GLY A 153 -5.75 7.66 -8.41
N ARG A 154 -5.36 8.85 -8.88
CA ARG A 154 -4.12 9.08 -9.64
C ARG A 154 -4.04 8.23 -10.91
N ILE A 155 -5.18 7.91 -11.52
CA ILE A 155 -5.29 7.03 -12.69
C ILE A 155 -4.84 7.80 -13.93
N ARG A 156 -3.79 7.29 -14.57
CA ARG A 156 -3.10 7.92 -15.71
C ARG A 156 -2.47 6.85 -16.59
N GLN A 157 -2.24 7.21 -17.85
CA GLN A 157 -1.55 6.40 -18.86
C GLN A 157 -0.17 7.00 -19.14
#